data_AF-A0A2V5DUN3-F1
#
_entry.id   AF-A0A2V5DUN3-F1
#
_cell.length_a   1.000
_cell.length_b   1.000
_cell.length_c   1.000
_cell.angle_alpha   90.00
_cell.angle_beta   90.00
_cell.angle_gamma   90.00
#
_symmetry.space_group_name_H-M   'P 1'
#
loop_
_entity.id
_entity.type
_entity.pdbx_description
1 polymer ?
#
loop_
_entity_poly.entity_id
_entity_poly.type
_entity_poly.pdbx_seq_one_letter_code
_entity_poly.pdbx_strand_id
1 'polypeptide(L)'
;MSEDEFNKAFASHRNDFIYYDELDGESVVINVGLVASFQITKSYTPEGRQRIVDAVEIFCRHHGDKLKWGYRGAEDMLAHDYSPASVKATLAYLAGDGFAEPLAFRWASVEGYGNVPDYMIDGYSPAGWMEEVHGTFTTLRFYLPVEEILQGRKERFEALLHEMCCALEPLHAAAGLGVQHTYQWEDFQHVEYEVAMTYQGLDLARPRGNPSWRSGYSNLNWYTYINSAWMSKLGTQDALLAKLDDIRIGVQYLPKGTLLRAGDWPALWKVGFNEKPEHYVRVNELIKSLRVEDIGALHYGSIAGETRMTQLISNAWLRRFDLPPGKALPTTPLRYRYVSAAEREQVANRKRTLDDFLATSNTKLPGS
;
A
#
# COMPACT_ATOMS: atom_id res chain seq x y z
N MET A 1 3.74 -14.20 12.41
CA MET A 1 4.64 -14.51 11.29
C MET A 1 5.99 -13.88 11.59
N SER A 2 7.07 -14.66 11.56
CA SER A 2 8.45 -14.14 11.61
C SER A 2 8.97 -13.82 10.20
N GLU A 3 10.14 -13.18 10.11
CA GLU A 3 10.82 -12.96 8.82
C GLU A 3 11.07 -14.29 8.08
N ASP A 4 11.59 -15.30 8.80
CA ASP A 4 11.91 -16.60 8.21
C ASP A 4 10.67 -17.31 7.67
N GLU A 5 9.54 -17.23 8.40
CA GLU A 5 8.27 -17.78 7.96
C GLU A 5 7.78 -17.09 6.69
N PHE A 6 7.85 -15.76 6.65
CA PHE A 6 7.49 -14.97 5.47
C PHE A 6 8.39 -15.30 4.28
N ASN A 7 9.70 -15.23 4.45
CA ASN A 7 10.68 -15.46 3.39
C ASN A 7 10.55 -16.87 2.81
N LYS A 8 10.37 -17.88 3.66
CA LYS A 8 10.16 -19.27 3.22
C LYS A 8 8.87 -19.41 2.40
N ALA A 9 7.77 -18.81 2.86
CA ALA A 9 6.49 -18.87 2.16
C ALA A 9 6.55 -18.14 0.80
N PHE A 10 7.16 -16.96 0.76
CA PHE A 10 7.33 -16.21 -0.49
C PHE A 10 8.24 -16.97 -1.47
N ALA A 11 9.39 -17.47 -0.99
CA ALA A 11 10.33 -18.23 -1.81
C ALA A 11 9.72 -19.51 -2.40
N SER A 12 8.83 -20.20 -1.66
CA SER A 12 8.16 -21.40 -2.18
C SER A 12 7.19 -21.14 -3.34
N HIS A 13 6.78 -19.88 -3.53
CA HIS A 13 5.89 -19.46 -4.61
C HIS A 13 6.58 -18.56 -5.64
N ARG A 14 7.89 -18.31 -5.52
CA ARG A 14 8.61 -17.35 -6.38
C ARG A 14 8.49 -17.66 -7.87
N ASN A 15 8.49 -18.95 -8.23
CA ASN A 15 8.33 -19.38 -9.63
C ASN A 15 6.90 -19.15 -10.17
N ASP A 16 5.90 -19.04 -9.29
CA ASP A 16 4.51 -18.75 -9.68
C ASP A 16 4.31 -17.25 -9.98
N PHE A 17 5.34 -16.42 -9.80
CA PHE A 17 5.23 -14.95 -9.89
C PHE A 17 5.88 -14.35 -11.14
N ILE A 18 6.68 -15.11 -11.86
CA ILE A 18 7.46 -14.62 -12.99
C ILE A 18 6.82 -15.11 -14.28
N TYR A 19 6.35 -14.17 -15.09
CA TYR A 19 5.79 -14.46 -16.41
C TYR A 19 6.63 -13.79 -17.48
N TYR A 20 6.82 -14.49 -18.59
CA TYR A 20 7.58 -14.04 -19.73
C TYR A 20 6.63 -13.65 -20.86
N ASP A 21 7.08 -12.76 -21.75
CA ASP A 21 6.34 -12.44 -22.97
C ASP A 21 6.19 -13.70 -23.83
N GLU A 22 4.99 -13.97 -24.33
CA GLU A 22 4.73 -15.11 -25.22
C GLU A 22 5.44 -14.97 -26.57
N LEU A 23 5.70 -13.73 -27.00
CA LEU A 23 6.38 -13.40 -28.25
C LEU A 23 7.90 -13.27 -28.05
N ASP A 24 8.35 -13.00 -26.83
CA ASP A 24 9.75 -12.86 -26.44
C ASP A 24 10.02 -13.56 -25.10
N GLY A 25 10.35 -14.85 -25.17
CA GLY A 25 10.50 -15.72 -23.99
C GLY A 25 11.64 -15.36 -23.03
N GLU A 26 12.43 -14.31 -23.30
CA GLU A 26 13.45 -13.80 -22.39
C GLU A 26 12.98 -12.59 -21.58
N SER A 27 11.97 -11.86 -22.05
CA SER A 27 11.47 -10.63 -21.41
C SER A 27 10.48 -10.97 -20.30
N VAL A 28 10.80 -10.59 -19.06
CA VAL A 28 9.88 -10.74 -17.92
C VAL A 28 8.86 -9.61 -17.96
N VAL A 29 7.58 -9.97 -18.07
CA VAL A 29 6.46 -9.03 -18.27
C VAL A 29 5.61 -8.81 -17.03
N ILE A 30 5.58 -9.80 -16.14
CA ILE A 30 4.98 -9.71 -14.81
C ILE A 30 5.92 -10.31 -13.78
N ASN A 31 6.04 -9.61 -12.64
CA ASN A 31 6.66 -10.12 -11.43
C ASN A 31 5.78 -9.82 -10.21
N VAL A 32 6.11 -10.39 -9.05
CA VAL A 32 5.53 -10.00 -7.75
C VAL A 32 6.62 -9.48 -6.84
N GLY A 33 6.39 -8.30 -6.28
CA GLY A 33 7.29 -7.68 -5.32
C GLY A 33 6.55 -6.76 -4.38
N LEU A 34 7.27 -5.79 -3.83
CA LEU A 34 6.66 -4.73 -3.06
C LEU A 34 6.15 -3.65 -4.01
N VAL A 35 4.94 -3.19 -3.76
CA VAL A 35 4.31 -2.09 -4.49
C VAL A 35 3.77 -1.09 -3.48
N ALA A 36 3.77 0.18 -3.86
CA ALA A 36 3.00 1.23 -3.18
C ALA A 36 2.27 2.07 -4.21
N SER A 37 1.06 2.51 -3.88
CA SER A 37 0.24 3.39 -4.72
C SER A 37 -0.37 4.50 -3.89
N PHE A 38 -0.28 5.73 -4.38
CA PHE A 38 -0.74 6.95 -3.71
C PHE A 38 -1.72 7.67 -4.61
N GLN A 39 -2.93 7.92 -4.10
CA GLN A 39 -3.97 8.67 -4.83
C GLN A 39 -4.06 10.08 -4.27
N ILE A 40 -3.74 11.08 -5.10
CA ILE A 40 -3.47 12.44 -4.64
C ILE A 40 -4.34 13.42 -5.43
N THR A 41 -5.01 14.31 -4.69
CA THR A 41 -5.85 15.34 -5.28
C THR A 41 -5.11 16.67 -5.34
N LYS A 42 -5.46 17.49 -6.31
CA LYS A 42 -4.93 18.84 -6.53
C LYS A 42 -3.42 18.86 -6.72
N SER A 43 -2.85 17.84 -7.36
CA SER A 43 -1.41 17.82 -7.65
C SER A 43 -1.01 18.73 -8.80
N TYR A 44 -1.99 19.33 -9.50
CA TYR A 44 -1.78 20.33 -10.54
C TYR A 44 -1.44 21.72 -10.00
N THR A 45 -1.73 22.01 -8.73
CA THR A 45 -1.39 23.31 -8.11
C THR A 45 0.11 23.40 -7.85
N PRO A 46 0.69 24.60 -7.68
CA PRO A 46 2.11 24.74 -7.34
C PRO A 46 2.53 23.93 -6.10
N GLU A 47 1.72 23.94 -5.05
CA GLU A 47 1.97 23.14 -3.84
C GLU A 47 1.83 21.64 -4.12
N GLY A 48 0.85 21.26 -4.94
CA GLY A 48 0.66 19.89 -5.40
C GLY A 48 1.84 19.34 -6.19
N ARG A 49 2.39 20.16 -7.10
CA ARG A 49 3.59 19.86 -7.89
C ARG A 49 4.81 19.72 -7.00
N GLN A 50 4.98 20.62 -6.02
CA GLN A 50 6.07 20.51 -5.04
C GLN A 50 5.99 19.20 -4.23
N ARG A 51 4.80 18.77 -3.81
CA ARG A 51 4.64 17.47 -3.12
C ARG A 51 5.06 16.28 -4.00
N ILE A 52 4.83 16.33 -5.32
CA ILE A 52 5.34 15.31 -6.26
C ILE A 52 6.87 15.37 -6.31
N VAL A 53 7.46 16.56 -6.44
CA VAL A 53 8.92 16.77 -6.46
C VAL A 53 9.55 16.16 -5.21
N ASP A 54 9.05 16.52 -4.03
CA ASP A 54 9.56 16.04 -2.74
C ASP A 54 9.50 14.51 -2.66
N ALA A 55 8.41 13.89 -3.11
CA ALA A 55 8.26 12.43 -3.12
C ALA A 55 9.25 11.74 -4.07
N VAL A 56 9.51 12.31 -5.24
CA VAL A 56 10.50 11.76 -6.17
C VAL A 56 11.92 11.92 -5.63
N GLU A 57 12.23 13.04 -4.97
CA GLU A 57 13.51 13.23 -4.28
C GLU A 57 13.69 12.25 -3.13
N ILE A 58 12.64 12.02 -2.32
CA ILE A 58 12.63 11.00 -1.27
C ILE A 58 12.97 9.63 -1.85
N PHE A 59 12.29 9.20 -2.91
CA PHE A 59 12.57 7.90 -3.53
C PHE A 59 14.01 7.82 -4.08
N CYS A 60 14.47 8.86 -4.79
CA CYS A 60 15.83 8.90 -5.33
C CYS A 60 16.90 8.90 -4.23
N ARG A 61 16.64 9.50 -3.06
CA ARG A 61 17.55 9.41 -1.91
C ARG A 61 17.65 8.00 -1.34
N HIS A 62 16.55 7.25 -1.32
CA HIS A 62 16.53 5.88 -0.80
C HIS A 62 17.09 4.86 -1.81
N HIS A 63 16.80 5.02 -3.10
CA HIS A 63 17.06 3.99 -4.12
C HIS A 63 17.63 4.51 -5.45
N GLY A 64 18.09 5.77 -5.50
CA GLY A 64 18.62 6.36 -6.73
C GLY A 64 19.85 5.66 -7.29
N ASP A 65 20.63 4.99 -6.44
CA ASP A 65 21.77 4.16 -6.85
C ASP A 65 21.36 2.89 -7.62
N LYS A 66 20.07 2.52 -7.59
CA LYS A 66 19.51 1.38 -8.32
C LYS A 66 18.91 1.76 -9.66
N LEU A 67 18.68 3.05 -9.90
CA LEU A 67 18.02 3.56 -11.08
C LEU A 67 19.01 3.71 -12.24
N LYS A 68 18.58 3.31 -13.43
CA LYS A 68 19.42 3.32 -14.65
C LYS A 68 18.80 4.13 -15.78
N TRP A 69 17.48 4.18 -15.87
CA TRP A 69 16.78 4.73 -17.03
C TRP A 69 15.40 5.28 -16.65
N GLY A 70 14.86 6.18 -17.46
CA GLY A 70 13.49 6.66 -17.29
C GLY A 70 12.98 7.50 -18.45
N TYR A 71 11.80 8.09 -18.26
CA TYR A 71 11.25 9.09 -19.17
C TYR A 71 10.53 10.20 -18.40
N ARG A 72 10.33 11.33 -19.08
CA ARG A 72 9.40 12.38 -18.68
C ARG A 72 8.61 12.87 -19.89
N GLY A 73 7.38 13.32 -19.66
CA GLY A 73 6.44 13.75 -20.70
C GLY A 73 5.22 12.84 -20.77
N ALA A 74 4.04 13.45 -20.91
CA ALA A 74 2.76 12.74 -20.93
C ALA A 74 2.29 12.38 -22.34
N GLU A 75 2.45 13.30 -23.30
CA GLU A 75 2.16 13.06 -24.72
C GLU A 75 3.43 12.67 -25.48
N ASP A 76 4.46 13.54 -25.40
CA ASP A 76 5.77 13.28 -25.97
C ASP A 76 6.74 12.77 -24.89
N MET A 77 6.91 11.45 -24.83
CA MET A 77 7.85 10.83 -23.88
C MET A 77 9.30 11.05 -24.30
N LEU A 78 10.05 11.76 -23.47
CA LEU A 78 11.50 11.90 -23.61
C LEU A 78 12.20 10.88 -22.72
N ALA A 79 12.66 9.78 -23.32
CA ALA A 79 13.49 8.78 -22.67
C ALA A 79 14.92 9.29 -22.41
N HIS A 80 15.53 8.86 -21.31
CA HIS A 80 16.89 9.22 -20.93
C HIS A 80 17.46 8.32 -19.84
N ASP A 81 18.78 8.21 -19.79
CA ASP A 81 19.49 7.54 -18.69
C ASP A 81 19.31 8.27 -17.36
N TYR A 82 19.42 7.51 -16.28
CA TYR A 82 19.44 8.05 -14.92
C TYR A 82 20.81 8.68 -14.63
N SER A 83 20.81 9.98 -14.35
CA SER A 83 22.00 10.75 -14.04
C SER A 83 21.64 11.97 -13.18
N PRO A 84 22.59 12.60 -12.47
CA PRO A 84 22.30 13.84 -11.74
C PRO A 84 21.69 14.95 -12.61
N ALA A 85 22.11 15.05 -13.87
CA ALA A 85 21.58 16.03 -14.82
C ALA A 85 20.13 15.72 -15.23
N SER A 86 19.82 14.46 -15.53
CA SER A 86 18.46 14.06 -15.91
C SER A 86 17.50 14.07 -14.71
N VAL A 87 17.97 13.74 -13.50
CA VAL A 87 17.21 13.94 -12.26
C VAL A 87 16.82 15.40 -12.09
N LYS A 88 17.79 16.33 -12.17
CA LYS A 88 17.51 17.77 -12.07
C LYS A 88 16.50 18.25 -13.12
N ALA A 89 16.64 17.78 -14.37
CA ALA A 89 15.72 18.13 -15.45
C ALA A 89 14.31 17.57 -15.22
N THR A 90 14.21 16.34 -14.72
CA THR A 90 12.92 15.72 -14.36
C THR A 90 12.27 16.47 -13.20
N LEU A 91 12.99 16.79 -12.11
CA LEU A 91 12.42 17.56 -11.00
C LEU A 91 11.93 18.95 -11.45
N ALA A 92 12.66 19.63 -12.33
CA ALA A 92 12.22 20.90 -12.91
C ALA A 92 10.94 20.75 -13.75
N TYR A 93 10.81 19.66 -14.51
CA TYR A 93 9.58 19.32 -15.22
C TYR A 93 8.42 19.05 -14.25
N LEU A 94 8.68 18.30 -13.17
CA LEU A 94 7.67 17.98 -12.16
C LEU A 94 7.17 19.21 -11.39
N ALA A 95 7.98 20.26 -11.29
CA ALA A 95 7.63 21.54 -10.67
C ALA A 95 6.88 22.50 -11.63
N GLY A 96 6.72 22.14 -12.91
CA GLY A 96 6.11 22.99 -13.93
C GLY A 96 4.61 23.25 -13.72
N ASP A 97 4.05 24.15 -14.54
CA ASP A 97 2.60 24.42 -14.52
C ASP A 97 1.81 23.12 -14.73
N GLY A 98 0.81 22.89 -13.89
CA GLY A 98 -0.01 21.70 -13.95
C GLY A 98 -1.43 21.92 -14.43
N PHE A 99 -1.86 23.17 -14.62
CA PHE A 99 -3.26 23.43 -14.89
C PHE A 99 -3.64 23.06 -16.33
N ALA A 100 -2.81 23.45 -17.31
CA ALA A 100 -3.09 23.22 -18.73
C ALA A 100 -2.73 21.80 -19.18
N GLU A 101 -1.55 21.32 -18.76
CA GLU A 101 -0.94 20.11 -19.31
C GLU A 101 -0.85 18.97 -18.27
N PRO A 102 -1.04 17.72 -18.71
CA PRO A 102 -0.81 16.56 -17.86
C PRO A 102 0.70 16.33 -17.67
N LEU A 103 1.00 15.55 -16.64
CA LEU A 103 2.35 15.15 -16.31
C LEU A 103 2.47 13.63 -16.23
N ALA A 104 3.53 13.10 -16.81
CA ALA A 104 3.92 11.72 -16.64
C ALA A 104 5.44 11.59 -16.55
N PHE A 105 5.90 10.68 -15.70
CA PHE A 105 7.32 10.34 -15.59
C PHE A 105 7.50 8.91 -15.09
N ARG A 106 8.69 8.39 -15.30
CA ARG A 106 9.15 7.12 -14.74
C ARG A 106 10.65 7.15 -14.50
N TRP A 107 11.08 6.53 -13.41
CA TRP A 107 12.42 6.04 -13.23
C TRP A 107 12.40 4.54 -12.94
N ALA A 108 13.36 3.81 -13.51
CA ALA A 108 13.44 2.36 -13.45
C ALA A 108 14.90 1.86 -13.35
N SER A 109 15.04 0.66 -12.80
CA SER A 109 16.31 -0.09 -12.67
C SER A 109 16.71 -0.88 -13.92
N VAL A 110 15.82 -0.95 -14.91
CA VAL A 110 16.04 -1.55 -16.22
C VAL A 110 15.80 -0.52 -17.31
N GLU A 111 16.51 -0.67 -18.43
CA GLU A 111 16.37 0.19 -19.59
C GLU A 111 15.14 -0.19 -20.41
N GLY A 112 14.48 0.82 -20.96
CA GLY A 112 13.36 0.65 -21.88
C GLY A 112 12.04 0.26 -21.21
N TYR A 113 11.13 -0.26 -22.03
CA TYR A 113 9.72 -0.41 -21.68
C TYR A 113 9.28 -1.87 -21.47
N GLY A 114 10.03 -2.83 -22.02
CA GLY A 114 9.61 -4.22 -22.18
C GLY A 114 9.91 -5.17 -21.00
N ASN A 115 10.71 -4.73 -20.02
CA ASN A 115 11.04 -5.55 -18.85
C ASN A 115 10.46 -4.96 -17.55
N VAL A 116 10.05 -5.83 -16.63
CA VAL A 116 9.62 -5.43 -15.29
C VAL A 116 10.83 -4.93 -14.49
N PRO A 117 10.79 -3.69 -13.97
CA PRO A 117 11.85 -3.18 -13.10
C PRO A 117 11.72 -3.69 -11.66
N ASP A 118 12.84 -4.07 -11.04
CA ASP A 118 12.89 -4.38 -9.59
C ASP A 118 12.63 -3.12 -8.74
N TYR A 119 13.27 -2.02 -9.12
CA TYR A 119 13.10 -0.68 -8.54
C TYR A 119 12.50 0.26 -9.58
N MET A 120 11.39 0.91 -9.23
CA MET A 120 10.76 1.92 -10.07
C MET A 120 9.98 2.93 -9.24
N ILE A 121 9.96 4.18 -9.68
CA ILE A 121 8.95 5.17 -9.28
C ILE A 121 8.33 5.73 -10.56
N ASP A 122 6.99 5.79 -10.61
CA ASP A 122 6.26 6.41 -11.70
C ASP A 122 5.13 7.29 -11.17
N GLY A 123 4.64 8.17 -12.03
CA GLY A 123 3.48 8.97 -11.71
C GLY A 123 2.78 9.50 -12.94
N TYR A 124 1.46 9.54 -12.87
CA TYR A 124 0.61 10.23 -13.82
C TYR A 124 -0.25 11.24 -13.07
N SER A 125 -0.21 12.48 -13.51
CA SER A 125 -0.99 13.59 -12.98
C SER A 125 -1.79 14.20 -14.11
N PRO A 126 -3.14 14.19 -14.06
CA PRO A 126 -3.94 14.85 -15.09
C PRO A 126 -3.72 16.36 -15.06
N ALA A 127 -4.05 17.03 -16.17
CA ALA A 127 -4.14 18.49 -16.20
C ALA A 127 -5.17 18.99 -15.17
N GLY A 128 -4.93 20.17 -14.60
CA GLY A 128 -5.81 20.76 -13.60
C GLY A 128 -7.25 20.96 -14.06
N TRP A 129 -7.46 21.44 -15.29
CA TRP A 129 -8.81 21.57 -15.86
C TRP A 129 -9.53 20.21 -15.94
N MET A 130 -8.79 19.13 -16.22
CA MET A 130 -9.33 17.77 -16.32
C MET A 130 -9.73 17.23 -14.94
N GLU A 131 -8.93 17.53 -13.91
CA GLU A 131 -9.27 17.21 -12.52
C GLU A 131 -10.52 17.98 -12.06
N GLU A 132 -10.62 19.29 -12.35
CA GLU A 132 -11.76 20.12 -11.93
C GLU A 132 -13.08 19.69 -12.58
N VAL A 133 -13.06 19.33 -13.86
CA VAL A 133 -14.28 18.96 -14.61
C VAL A 133 -14.68 17.51 -14.35
N HIS A 134 -13.72 16.57 -14.31
CA HIS A 134 -14.01 15.13 -14.32
C HIS A 134 -13.71 14.43 -13.00
N GLY A 135 -13.12 15.11 -12.01
CA GLY A 135 -12.75 14.49 -10.75
C GLY A 135 -11.68 13.41 -10.89
N THR A 136 -10.88 13.43 -11.97
CA THR A 136 -9.67 12.60 -12.07
C THR A 136 -8.65 13.03 -11.01
N PHE A 137 -7.65 12.23 -10.69
CA PHE A 137 -6.64 12.57 -9.69
C PHE A 137 -5.29 11.98 -10.07
N THR A 138 -4.25 12.43 -9.37
CA THR A 138 -2.89 11.98 -9.59
C THR A 138 -2.67 10.63 -8.93
N THR A 139 -1.98 9.74 -9.64
CA THR A 139 -1.53 8.46 -9.11
C THR A 139 0.00 8.45 -9.16
N LEU A 140 0.64 8.21 -8.03
CA LEU A 140 2.07 7.93 -7.93
C LEU A 140 2.25 6.51 -7.41
N ARG A 141 3.22 5.77 -7.95
CA ARG A 141 3.54 4.44 -7.45
C ARG A 141 5.03 4.19 -7.40
N PHE A 142 5.41 3.22 -6.59
CA PHE A 142 6.75 2.66 -6.67
C PHE A 142 6.75 1.15 -6.53
N TYR A 143 7.81 0.53 -7.07
CA TYR A 143 8.14 -0.89 -6.97
C TYR A 143 9.47 -1.04 -6.24
N LEU A 144 9.55 -2.08 -5.41
CA LEU A 144 10.78 -2.54 -4.77
C LEU A 144 10.81 -4.07 -4.80
N PRO A 145 11.99 -4.70 -4.82
CA PRO A 145 12.10 -6.14 -4.60
C PRO A 145 11.74 -6.49 -3.15
N VAL A 146 11.25 -7.71 -2.90
CA VAL A 146 10.88 -8.17 -1.54
C VAL A 146 12.07 -8.16 -0.59
N GLU A 147 13.27 -8.29 -1.14
CA GLU A 147 14.54 -8.18 -0.42
C GLU A 147 14.67 -6.86 0.36
N GLU A 148 13.96 -5.79 0.01
CA GLU A 148 13.96 -4.50 0.75
C GLU A 148 13.28 -4.57 2.13
N ILE A 149 12.55 -5.64 2.45
CA ILE A 149 11.96 -5.85 3.79
C ILE A 149 12.61 -7.00 4.56
N LEU A 150 13.56 -7.72 3.95
CA LEU A 150 14.29 -8.82 4.57
C LEU A 150 15.59 -8.33 5.22
N GLN A 151 16.21 -9.20 6.03
CA GLN A 151 17.50 -9.00 6.68
C GLN A 151 17.53 -7.71 7.51
N GLY A 152 16.46 -7.45 8.26
CA GLY A 152 16.32 -6.26 9.09
C GLY A 152 16.10 -4.94 8.33
N ARG A 153 15.83 -4.96 7.01
CA ARG A 153 15.58 -3.74 6.22
C ARG A 153 14.15 -3.21 6.30
N LYS A 154 13.23 -3.94 6.94
CA LYS A 154 11.82 -3.54 7.08
C LYS A 154 11.62 -2.10 7.59
N GLU A 155 12.40 -1.67 8.58
CA GLU A 155 12.30 -0.31 9.13
C GLU A 155 12.65 0.78 8.10
N ARG A 156 13.52 0.48 7.12
CA ARG A 156 13.84 1.42 6.03
C ARG A 156 12.68 1.58 5.06
N PHE A 157 12.00 0.48 4.74
CA PHE A 157 10.76 0.50 3.97
C PHE A 157 9.66 1.28 4.70
N GLU A 158 9.48 1.05 6.01
CA GLU A 158 8.53 1.80 6.83
C GLU A 158 8.86 3.30 6.87
N ALA A 159 10.14 3.67 6.97
CA ALA A 159 10.59 5.05 6.92
C ALA A 159 10.31 5.70 5.56
N LEU A 160 10.65 5.03 4.45
CA LEU A 160 10.32 5.51 3.10
C LEU A 160 8.82 5.76 2.96
N LEU A 161 7.98 4.79 3.35
CA LEU A 161 6.53 4.92 3.25
C LEU A 161 5.97 6.06 4.10
N HIS A 162 6.50 6.23 5.32
CA HIS A 162 6.15 7.34 6.20
C HIS A 162 6.48 8.69 5.55
N GLU A 163 7.71 8.86 5.07
CA GLU A 163 8.16 10.09 4.41
C GLU A 163 7.30 10.42 3.18
N MET A 164 7.02 9.42 2.35
CA MET A 164 6.15 9.55 1.17
C MET A 164 4.73 9.99 1.55
N CYS A 165 4.14 9.39 2.60
CA CYS A 165 2.79 9.75 3.05
C CYS A 165 2.74 11.16 3.65
N CYS A 166 3.79 11.58 4.36
CA CYS A 166 3.91 12.93 4.91
C CYS A 166 4.09 13.98 3.81
N ALA A 167 4.89 13.69 2.78
CA ALA A 167 5.11 14.59 1.66
C ALA A 167 3.88 14.70 0.74
N LEU A 168 3.27 13.56 0.36
CA LEU A 168 2.20 13.55 -0.63
C LEU A 168 0.84 13.95 -0.06
N GLU A 169 0.60 13.69 1.23
CA GLU A 169 -0.72 13.84 1.87
C GLU A 169 -1.85 13.22 1.01
N PRO A 170 -1.76 11.91 0.66
CA PRO A 170 -2.70 11.29 -0.27
C PRO A 170 -4.12 11.24 0.30
N LEU A 171 -5.12 11.13 -0.57
CA LEU A 171 -6.49 10.82 -0.16
C LEU A 171 -6.56 9.44 0.50
N HIS A 172 -5.93 8.47 -0.17
CA HIS A 172 -5.65 7.14 0.32
C HIS A 172 -4.43 6.57 -0.40
N ALA A 173 -3.77 5.63 0.25
CA ALA A 173 -2.64 4.90 -0.31
C ALA A 173 -2.63 3.47 0.23
N ALA A 174 -2.00 2.56 -0.50
CA ALA A 174 -1.71 1.22 0.01
C ALA A 174 -0.32 0.78 -0.43
N ALA A 175 0.34 -0.01 0.42
CA ALA A 175 1.64 -0.59 0.14
C ALA A 175 1.75 -2.02 0.70
N GLY A 176 2.50 -2.89 0.04
CA GLY A 176 2.64 -4.28 0.43
C GLY A 176 3.03 -5.15 -0.76
N LEU A 177 2.65 -6.43 -0.74
CA LEU A 177 2.89 -7.29 -1.90
C LEU A 177 1.94 -6.91 -3.04
N GLY A 178 2.43 -6.96 -4.27
CA GLY A 178 1.60 -6.72 -5.43
C GLY A 178 2.29 -7.06 -6.74
N VAL A 179 1.50 -6.96 -7.81
CA VAL A 179 1.92 -7.25 -9.17
C VAL A 179 2.74 -6.07 -9.72
N GLN A 180 3.90 -6.38 -10.28
CA GLN A 180 4.82 -5.44 -10.91
C GLN A 180 4.81 -5.69 -12.42
N HIS A 181 4.71 -4.61 -13.19
CA HIS A 181 4.52 -4.66 -14.64
C HIS A 181 5.59 -3.90 -15.41
N THR A 182 5.71 -4.28 -16.68
CA THR A 182 6.34 -3.47 -17.73
C THR A 182 5.58 -2.16 -17.95
N TYR A 183 6.05 -1.34 -18.88
CA TYR A 183 5.26 -0.17 -19.29
C TYR A 183 3.97 -0.56 -20.02
N GLN A 184 3.99 -1.64 -20.80
CA GLN A 184 2.86 -2.14 -21.59
C GLN A 184 1.96 -3.07 -20.75
N TRP A 185 1.61 -2.62 -19.55
CA TRP A 185 0.83 -3.42 -18.60
C TRP A 185 -0.57 -3.77 -19.13
N GLU A 186 -1.09 -3.03 -20.11
CA GLU A 186 -2.38 -3.27 -20.76
C GLU A 186 -2.46 -4.60 -21.50
N ASP A 187 -1.33 -5.03 -22.07
CA ASP A 187 -1.22 -6.24 -22.88
C ASP A 187 -1.29 -7.50 -21.99
N PHE A 188 -0.80 -7.39 -20.75
CA PHE A 188 -0.67 -8.50 -19.80
C PHE A 188 -1.76 -8.53 -18.71
N GLN A 189 -2.84 -7.76 -18.87
CA GLN A 189 -3.96 -7.73 -17.89
C GLN A 189 -4.60 -9.10 -17.64
N HIS A 190 -4.62 -9.98 -18.64
CA HIS A 190 -5.18 -11.33 -18.48
C HIS A 190 -4.31 -12.21 -17.57
N VAL A 191 -2.98 -12.10 -17.69
CA VAL A 191 -2.03 -12.74 -16.76
C VAL A 191 -2.14 -12.11 -15.37
N GLU A 192 -2.25 -10.78 -15.28
CA GLU A 192 -2.49 -10.08 -14.00
C GLU A 192 -3.75 -10.61 -13.31
N TYR A 193 -4.82 -10.85 -14.06
CA TYR A 193 -6.06 -11.44 -13.55
C TYR A 193 -5.81 -12.81 -12.92
N GLU A 194 -5.12 -13.72 -13.62
CA GLU A 194 -4.84 -15.07 -13.11
C GLU A 194 -4.04 -15.03 -11.80
N VAL A 195 -3.00 -14.20 -11.75
CA VAL A 195 -2.16 -14.01 -10.57
C VAL A 195 -2.98 -13.44 -9.40
N ALA A 196 -3.76 -12.38 -9.64
CA ALA A 196 -4.53 -11.70 -8.60
C ALA A 196 -5.70 -12.54 -8.05
N MET A 197 -6.28 -13.41 -8.87
CA MET A 197 -7.33 -14.33 -8.43
C MET A 197 -6.76 -15.52 -7.65
N THR A 198 -5.54 -15.94 -7.97
CA THR A 198 -4.82 -17.00 -7.24
C THR A 198 -4.26 -16.50 -5.90
N TYR A 199 -3.67 -15.30 -5.89
CA TYR A 199 -3.00 -14.68 -4.76
C TYR A 199 -3.72 -13.39 -4.34
N GLN A 200 -4.78 -13.55 -3.56
CA GLN A 200 -5.64 -12.43 -3.17
C GLN A 200 -5.03 -11.52 -2.08
N GLY A 201 -3.84 -11.82 -1.59
CA GLY A 201 -3.06 -10.89 -0.77
C GLY A 201 -2.41 -9.77 -1.57
N LEU A 202 -2.26 -9.95 -2.90
CA LEU A 202 -1.59 -9.01 -3.78
C LEU A 202 -2.46 -7.79 -4.12
N ASP A 203 -1.80 -6.64 -4.29
CA ASP A 203 -2.38 -5.45 -4.92
C ASP A 203 -2.01 -5.40 -6.42
N LEU A 204 -2.85 -4.75 -7.22
CA LEU A 204 -2.60 -4.51 -8.64
C LEU A 204 -1.82 -3.21 -8.88
N ALA A 205 -1.78 -2.33 -7.86
CA ALA A 205 -1.13 -1.03 -7.87
C ALA A 205 -1.35 -0.31 -9.21
N ARG A 206 -2.58 0.01 -9.59
CA ARG A 206 -2.90 0.54 -10.93
C ARG A 206 -2.21 1.88 -11.21
N PRO A 207 -1.64 2.14 -12.42
CA PRO A 207 -1.00 3.41 -12.78
C PRO A 207 -1.99 4.57 -12.97
N ARG A 208 -3.29 4.27 -13.04
CA ARG A 208 -4.36 5.24 -13.27
C ARG A 208 -5.49 5.02 -12.27
N GLY A 209 -5.96 6.12 -11.69
CA GLY A 209 -7.12 6.14 -10.82
C GLY A 209 -8.45 6.18 -11.56
N ASN A 210 -9.53 5.76 -10.90
CA ASN A 210 -10.90 6.00 -11.33
C ASN A 210 -11.51 7.15 -10.51
N PRO A 211 -12.18 8.15 -11.12
CA PRO A 211 -12.82 9.25 -10.38
C PRO A 211 -13.73 8.83 -9.22
N SER A 212 -14.38 7.65 -9.28
CA SER A 212 -15.21 7.14 -8.18
C SER A 212 -14.43 6.94 -6.88
N TRP A 213 -13.11 6.76 -6.94
CA TRP A 213 -12.21 6.59 -5.79
C TRP A 213 -11.99 7.87 -4.98
N ARG A 214 -12.61 8.99 -5.37
CA ARG A 214 -12.72 10.17 -4.51
C ARG A 214 -13.72 10.02 -3.36
N SER A 215 -14.62 9.04 -3.45
CA SER A 215 -15.66 8.81 -2.46
C SER A 215 -15.22 7.91 -1.30
N GLY A 216 -14.12 7.17 -1.47
CA GLY A 216 -13.62 6.20 -0.50
C GLY A 216 -12.32 5.56 -0.96
N TYR A 217 -11.71 4.74 -0.11
CA TYR A 217 -10.48 4.05 -0.50
C TYR A 217 -10.77 2.93 -1.52
N SER A 218 -9.82 2.69 -2.42
CA SER A 218 -9.94 1.71 -3.52
C SER A 218 -9.10 0.45 -3.33
N ASN A 219 -8.20 0.43 -2.36
CA ASN A 219 -7.35 -0.72 -2.08
C ASN A 219 -6.95 -0.80 -0.60
N LEU A 220 -6.79 -2.05 -0.14
CA LEU A 220 -6.26 -2.40 1.18
C LEU A 220 -5.12 -3.38 0.94
N ASN A 221 -3.98 -3.11 1.56
CA ASN A 221 -2.80 -3.97 1.54
C ASN A 221 -2.11 -3.94 2.92
N TRP A 222 -0.91 -4.50 3.03
CA TRP A 222 -0.11 -4.60 4.26
C TRP A 222 -0.05 -3.28 5.02
N TYR A 223 0.21 -2.18 4.32
CA TYR A 223 0.00 -0.83 4.81
C TYR A 223 -1.16 -0.20 4.04
N THR A 224 -2.03 0.50 4.75
CA THR A 224 -3.14 1.27 4.17
C THR A 224 -3.17 2.65 4.84
N TYR A 225 -2.99 3.70 4.05
CA TYR A 225 -3.15 5.08 4.49
C TYR A 225 -4.55 5.57 4.17
N ILE A 226 -5.19 6.25 5.12
CA ILE A 226 -6.44 6.96 4.90
C ILE A 226 -6.32 8.39 5.46
N ASN A 227 -6.79 9.37 4.71
CA ASN A 227 -6.78 10.76 5.17
C ASN A 227 -7.57 10.97 6.48
N SER A 228 -7.21 12.01 7.22
CA SER A 228 -7.78 12.30 8.53
C SER A 228 -9.28 12.62 8.47
N ALA A 229 -9.74 13.24 7.37
CA ALA A 229 -11.14 13.56 7.14
C ALA A 229 -12.02 12.30 7.11
N TRP A 230 -11.57 11.19 6.52
CA TRP A 230 -12.31 9.94 6.54
C TRP A 230 -12.10 9.16 7.83
N MET A 231 -10.87 9.10 8.35
CA MET A 231 -10.58 8.39 9.60
C MET A 231 -11.37 8.93 10.80
N SER A 232 -11.62 10.24 10.85
CA SER A 232 -12.41 10.85 11.94
C SER A 232 -13.85 10.32 12.03
N LYS A 233 -14.40 9.76 10.94
CA LYS A 233 -15.75 9.15 10.92
C LYS A 233 -15.82 7.82 11.67
N LEU A 234 -14.68 7.18 11.95
CA LEU A 234 -14.62 5.86 12.60
C LEU A 234 -14.56 5.93 14.13
N GLY A 235 -14.33 7.12 14.69
CA GLY A 235 -14.26 7.39 16.12
C GLY A 235 -12.91 7.96 16.58
N THR A 236 -12.69 7.96 17.90
CA THR A 236 -11.45 8.41 18.52
C THR A 236 -10.33 7.38 18.36
N GLN A 237 -9.08 7.82 18.51
CA GLN A 237 -7.90 6.95 18.41
C GLN A 237 -7.99 5.70 19.32
N ASP A 238 -8.36 5.88 20.58
CA ASP A 238 -8.55 4.77 21.52
C ASP A 238 -9.68 3.84 21.11
N ALA A 239 -10.78 4.36 20.55
CA ALA A 239 -11.88 3.54 20.05
C ALA A 239 -11.44 2.68 18.85
N LEU A 240 -10.57 3.21 17.98
CA LEU A 240 -10.02 2.45 16.86
C LEU A 240 -9.12 1.31 17.36
N LEU A 241 -8.21 1.61 18.29
CA LEU A 241 -7.32 0.60 18.88
C LEU A 241 -8.09 -0.49 19.62
N ALA A 242 -9.13 -0.11 20.37
CA ALA A 242 -10.01 -1.05 21.05
C ALA A 242 -10.83 -1.93 20.08
N LYS A 243 -11.24 -1.40 18.91
CA LYS A 243 -11.91 -2.19 17.86
C LYS A 243 -10.95 -3.17 17.17
N LEU A 244 -9.71 -2.73 16.91
CA LEU A 244 -8.69 -3.57 16.29
C LEU A 244 -8.23 -4.69 17.21
N ASP A 245 -8.11 -4.40 18.50
CA ASP A 245 -7.78 -5.33 19.59
C ASP A 245 -6.66 -6.33 19.25
N ASP A 246 -5.61 -5.90 18.57
CA ASP A 246 -4.45 -6.72 18.22
C ASP A 246 -3.23 -5.83 18.02
N ILE A 247 -2.24 -5.93 18.92
CA ILE A 247 -1.02 -5.11 18.89
C ILE A 247 -0.09 -5.41 17.69
N ARG A 248 -0.33 -6.52 16.98
CA ARG A 248 0.39 -6.82 15.73
C ARG A 248 -0.06 -5.91 14.59
N ILE A 249 -1.27 -5.33 14.72
CA ILE A 249 -1.77 -4.31 13.82
C ILE A 249 -1.21 -2.95 14.26
N GLY A 250 -0.37 -2.37 13.40
CA GLY A 250 0.22 -1.06 13.65
C GLY A 250 -0.77 0.06 13.31
N VAL A 251 -0.82 1.11 14.13
CA VAL A 251 -1.56 2.34 13.83
C VAL A 251 -0.63 3.52 14.04
N GLN A 252 -0.29 4.20 12.96
CA GLN A 252 0.52 5.41 12.99
C GLN A 252 -0.32 6.62 12.58
N TYR A 253 -0.42 7.60 13.47
CA TYR A 253 -1.12 8.85 13.20
C TYR A 253 -0.16 9.86 12.58
N LEU A 254 -0.49 10.33 11.39
CA LEU A 254 0.24 11.33 10.61
C LEU A 254 -0.54 12.64 10.61
N PRO A 255 0.09 13.80 10.34
CA PRO A 255 -0.59 15.09 10.39
C PRO A 255 -1.87 15.18 9.53
N LYS A 256 -1.91 14.46 8.39
CA LYS A 256 -3.03 14.47 7.44
C LYS A 256 -3.76 13.15 7.27
N GLY A 257 -3.43 12.13 8.05
CA GLY A 257 -4.04 10.82 7.90
C GLY A 257 -3.52 9.77 8.88
N THR A 258 -3.95 8.54 8.69
CA THR A 258 -3.55 7.41 9.52
C THR A 258 -3.03 6.31 8.63
N LEU A 259 -1.85 5.78 8.96
CA LEU A 259 -1.25 4.62 8.32
C LEU A 259 -1.50 3.39 9.19
N LEU A 260 -2.24 2.42 8.64
CA LEU A 260 -2.58 1.16 9.28
C LEU A 260 -1.69 0.05 8.73
N ARG A 261 -1.07 -0.75 9.59
CA ARG A 261 -0.25 -1.91 9.22
C ARG A 261 -0.96 -3.20 9.60
N ALA A 262 -1.41 -3.98 8.63
CA ALA A 262 -2.08 -5.27 8.80
C ALA A 262 -1.09 -6.41 9.09
N GLY A 263 -0.62 -6.49 10.33
CA GLY A 263 0.31 -7.54 10.80
C GLY A 263 1.79 -7.17 10.61
N ASP A 264 2.68 -7.98 11.18
CA ASP A 264 4.12 -7.67 11.20
C ASP A 264 4.83 -7.87 9.85
N TRP A 265 4.22 -8.64 8.94
CA TRP A 265 4.73 -9.03 7.62
C TRP A 265 3.56 -9.09 6.61
N PRO A 266 3.81 -8.82 5.32
CA PRO A 266 2.76 -8.86 4.32
C PRO A 266 2.28 -10.29 4.08
N ALA A 267 1.01 -10.45 3.73
CA ALA A 267 0.40 -11.77 3.52
C ALA A 267 0.18 -12.02 2.03
N LEU A 268 0.75 -13.11 1.50
CA LEU A 268 0.60 -13.51 0.10
C LEU A 268 -0.83 -14.02 -0.22
N TRP A 269 -1.40 -14.79 0.71
CA TRP A 269 -2.74 -15.42 0.63
C TRP A 269 -3.05 -16.08 -0.73
N LYS A 270 -2.54 -17.30 -0.92
CA LYS A 270 -2.96 -18.20 -2.00
C LYS A 270 -4.33 -18.81 -1.69
N VAL A 271 -5.33 -18.51 -2.52
CA VAL A 271 -6.71 -18.97 -2.32
C VAL A 271 -6.77 -20.50 -2.36
N GLY A 272 -7.49 -21.10 -1.40
CA GLY A 272 -7.62 -22.55 -1.28
C GLY A 272 -6.42 -23.26 -0.65
N PHE A 273 -5.30 -22.56 -0.41
CA PHE A 273 -4.10 -23.13 0.21
C PHE A 273 -3.77 -22.49 1.55
N ASN A 274 -3.90 -21.16 1.65
CA ASN A 274 -3.70 -20.43 2.90
C ASN A 274 -5.03 -20.01 3.52
N GLU A 275 -5.04 -19.88 4.85
CA GLU A 275 -6.13 -19.21 5.54
C GLU A 275 -6.20 -17.73 5.16
N LYS A 276 -7.41 -17.17 5.20
CA LYS A 276 -7.63 -15.75 4.94
C LYS A 276 -6.85 -14.92 6.00
N PRO A 277 -6.05 -13.91 5.62
CA PRO A 277 -5.20 -13.19 6.57
C PRO A 277 -5.99 -12.42 7.63
N GLU A 278 -5.88 -12.85 8.89
CA GLU A 278 -6.67 -12.31 10.00
C GLU A 278 -6.50 -10.79 10.21
N HIS A 279 -5.29 -10.27 10.02
CA HIS A 279 -4.99 -8.84 10.21
C HIS A 279 -5.59 -7.98 9.11
N TYR A 280 -5.59 -8.48 7.86
CA TYR A 280 -6.21 -7.78 6.72
C TYR A 280 -7.72 -7.77 6.89
N VAL A 281 -8.30 -8.87 7.36
CA VAL A 281 -9.74 -8.95 7.69
C VAL A 281 -10.09 -7.96 8.81
N ARG A 282 -9.32 -7.90 9.91
CA ARG A 282 -9.57 -6.95 11.01
C ARG A 282 -9.48 -5.50 10.56
N VAL A 283 -8.44 -5.15 9.81
CA VAL A 283 -8.30 -3.79 9.24
C VAL A 283 -9.46 -3.51 8.30
N ASN A 284 -9.79 -4.42 7.38
CA ASN A 284 -10.92 -4.27 6.47
C ASN A 284 -12.22 -4.01 7.22
N GLU A 285 -12.55 -4.81 8.22
CA GLU A 285 -13.78 -4.65 9.02
C GLU A 285 -13.82 -3.31 9.77
N LEU A 286 -12.69 -2.77 10.20
CA LEU A 286 -12.60 -1.44 10.81
C LEU A 286 -12.94 -0.33 9.79
N ILE A 287 -12.34 -0.38 8.60
CA ILE A 287 -12.39 0.72 7.63
C ILE A 287 -13.42 0.54 6.52
N LYS A 288 -14.07 -0.61 6.37
CA LYS A 288 -14.92 -0.96 5.21
C LYS A 288 -16.04 0.04 4.92
N SER A 289 -16.53 0.78 5.91
CA SER A 289 -17.54 1.83 5.72
C SER A 289 -17.00 3.06 4.97
N LEU A 290 -15.69 3.19 4.84
CA LEU A 290 -15.00 4.25 4.09
C LEU A 290 -14.59 3.79 2.68
N ARG A 291 -14.86 2.53 2.32
CA ARG A 291 -14.47 1.94 1.03
C ARG A 291 -15.39 2.46 -0.07
N VAL A 292 -14.88 2.60 -1.29
CA VAL A 292 -15.77 2.82 -2.43
C VAL A 292 -16.77 1.67 -2.56
N GLU A 293 -18.00 2.00 -2.92
CA GLU A 293 -18.99 0.98 -3.26
C GLU A 293 -18.68 0.29 -4.59
N ASP A 294 -18.15 1.06 -5.54
CA ASP A 294 -17.82 0.58 -6.87
C ASP A 294 -16.46 1.09 -7.33
N ILE A 295 -15.52 0.16 -7.50
CA ILE A 295 -14.17 0.44 -7.96
C ILE A 295 -14.09 0.63 -9.49
N GLY A 296 -15.14 0.28 -10.23
CA GLY A 296 -15.13 0.17 -11.68
C GLY A 296 -14.44 -1.10 -12.17
N ALA A 297 -14.24 -1.21 -13.49
CA ALA A 297 -13.41 -2.27 -14.06
C ALA A 297 -11.92 -1.90 -13.89
N LEU A 298 -11.13 -2.81 -13.31
CA LEU A 298 -9.69 -2.60 -13.14
C LEU A 298 -8.93 -2.87 -14.44
N HIS A 299 -9.51 -3.63 -15.37
CA HIS A 299 -8.95 -3.95 -16.68
C HIS A 299 -9.77 -3.36 -17.83
N TYR A 300 -9.13 -3.22 -18.98
CA TYR A 300 -9.80 -2.87 -20.23
C TYR A 300 -10.62 -4.04 -20.76
N GLY A 301 -11.53 -3.75 -21.69
CA GLY A 301 -12.26 -4.78 -22.40
C GLY A 301 -11.30 -5.67 -23.18
N SER A 302 -11.51 -6.98 -23.10
CA SER A 302 -10.78 -7.94 -23.93
C SER A 302 -11.16 -7.77 -25.41
N ILE A 303 -10.15 -7.87 -26.27
CA ILE A 303 -10.32 -7.86 -27.73
C ILE A 303 -10.21 -9.28 -28.29
N ALA A 304 -9.48 -10.18 -27.61
CA ALA A 304 -9.19 -11.55 -28.08
C ALA A 304 -10.00 -12.66 -27.35
N GLY A 305 -10.94 -12.29 -26.48
CA GLY A 305 -11.79 -13.22 -25.72
C GLY A 305 -11.18 -13.72 -24.40
N GLU A 306 -9.98 -13.27 -24.04
CA GLU A 306 -9.31 -13.57 -22.79
C GLU A 306 -10.02 -12.98 -21.57
N THR A 307 -9.91 -13.66 -20.42
CA THR A 307 -10.56 -13.20 -19.19
C THR A 307 -9.78 -12.04 -18.57
N ARG A 308 -10.50 -10.97 -18.25
CA ARG A 308 -9.97 -9.77 -17.58
C ARG A 308 -10.89 -9.38 -16.42
N MET A 309 -10.41 -8.53 -15.52
CA MET A 309 -11.16 -7.98 -14.40
C MET A 309 -12.23 -6.99 -14.87
N THR A 310 -13.40 -7.55 -15.18
CA THR A 310 -14.64 -6.78 -15.34
C THR A 310 -14.99 -6.02 -14.06
N GLN A 311 -15.92 -5.08 -14.13
CA GLN A 311 -16.42 -4.36 -12.96
C GLN A 311 -16.94 -5.31 -11.86
N LEU A 312 -17.63 -6.39 -12.24
CA LEU A 312 -18.12 -7.39 -11.28
C LEU A 312 -16.96 -8.07 -10.53
N ILE A 313 -15.97 -8.55 -11.27
CA ILE A 313 -14.79 -9.23 -10.71
C ILE A 313 -13.96 -8.27 -9.86
N SER A 314 -13.75 -7.05 -10.35
CA SER A 314 -13.03 -6.00 -9.65
C SER A 314 -13.67 -5.66 -8.30
N ASN A 315 -14.99 -5.59 -8.26
CA ASN A 315 -15.74 -5.36 -7.02
C ASN A 315 -15.71 -6.54 -6.06
N ALA A 316 -15.66 -7.78 -6.56
CA ALA A 316 -15.44 -8.96 -5.74
C ALA A 316 -14.02 -8.96 -5.14
N TRP A 317 -13.01 -8.59 -5.94
CA TRP A 317 -11.63 -8.45 -5.48
C TRP A 317 -11.48 -7.33 -4.44
N LEU A 318 -12.16 -6.20 -4.60
CA LEU A 318 -12.18 -5.13 -3.59
C LEU A 318 -12.72 -5.62 -2.23
N ARG A 319 -13.65 -6.59 -2.26
CA ARG A 319 -14.32 -7.17 -1.09
C ARG A 319 -13.68 -8.48 -0.61
N ARG A 320 -12.53 -8.87 -1.13
CA ARG A 320 -11.88 -10.17 -0.84
C ARG A 320 -11.65 -10.43 0.66
N PHE A 321 -11.43 -9.38 1.45
CA PHE A 321 -11.26 -9.46 2.91
C PHE A 321 -12.55 -9.40 3.72
N ASP A 322 -13.72 -9.25 3.08
CA ASP A 322 -14.99 -9.20 3.77
C ASP A 322 -15.28 -10.54 4.47
N LEU A 323 -15.90 -10.41 5.65
CA LEU A 323 -16.50 -11.53 6.35
C LEU A 323 -17.92 -11.78 5.82
N PRO A 324 -18.36 -13.05 5.78
CA PRO A 324 -19.77 -13.36 5.58
C PRO A 324 -20.65 -12.63 6.62
N PRO A 325 -21.89 -12.23 6.26
CA PRO A 325 -22.80 -11.59 7.19
C PRO A 325 -22.96 -12.39 8.49
N GLY A 326 -22.82 -11.71 9.63
CA GLY A 326 -22.94 -12.32 10.96
C GLY A 326 -21.74 -13.13 11.45
N LYS A 327 -20.67 -13.28 10.65
CA LYS A 327 -19.44 -13.95 11.11
C LYS A 327 -18.63 -13.02 12.00
N ALA A 328 -18.22 -13.51 13.17
CA ALA A 328 -17.38 -12.77 14.10
C ALA A 328 -15.95 -12.60 13.56
N LEU A 329 -15.27 -11.56 14.05
CA LEU A 329 -13.84 -11.36 13.83
C LEU A 329 -13.03 -12.55 14.35
N PRO A 330 -11.87 -12.88 13.72
CA PRO A 330 -10.93 -13.84 14.28
C PRO A 330 -10.53 -13.46 15.71
N THR A 331 -10.52 -14.42 16.63
CA THR A 331 -10.20 -14.18 18.05
C THR A 331 -8.74 -13.77 18.21
N THR A 332 -8.48 -12.61 18.82
CA THR A 332 -7.10 -12.22 19.16
C THR A 332 -6.58 -13.05 20.33
N PRO A 333 -5.40 -13.68 20.22
CA PRO A 333 -4.75 -14.30 21.37
C PRO A 333 -4.49 -13.28 22.48
N LEU A 334 -4.75 -13.64 23.75
CA LEU A 334 -4.64 -12.72 24.90
C LEU A 334 -3.31 -11.94 24.98
N ARG A 335 -2.20 -12.58 24.57
CA ARG A 335 -0.86 -11.97 24.55
C ARG A 335 -0.71 -10.81 23.55
N TYR A 336 -1.60 -10.74 22.56
CA TYR A 336 -1.62 -9.69 21.55
C TYR A 336 -2.80 -8.72 21.73
N ARG A 337 -3.63 -8.90 22.76
CA ARG A 337 -4.78 -8.03 23.03
C ARG A 337 -4.33 -6.59 23.28
N TYR A 338 -5.09 -5.63 22.80
CA TYR A 338 -4.85 -4.23 23.14
C TYR A 338 -5.26 -3.98 24.59
N VAL A 339 -4.37 -3.33 25.36
CA VAL A 339 -4.67 -2.91 26.74
C VAL A 339 -4.65 -1.38 26.78
N SER A 340 -5.82 -0.79 27.01
CA SER A 340 -5.99 0.66 27.08
C SER A 340 -5.18 1.28 28.23
N ALA A 341 -4.95 2.60 28.17
CA ALA A 341 -4.30 3.31 29.27
C ALA A 341 -5.10 3.21 30.58
N ALA A 342 -6.43 3.33 30.49
CA ALA A 342 -7.33 3.19 31.64
C ALA A 342 -7.26 1.78 32.25
N GLU A 343 -7.20 0.73 31.42
CA GLU A 343 -7.06 -0.65 31.92
C GLU A 343 -5.69 -0.86 32.58
N ARG A 344 -4.61 -0.33 32.00
CA ARG A 344 -3.27 -0.37 32.62
C ARG A 344 -3.26 0.32 33.99
N GLU A 345 -3.89 1.47 34.10
CA GLU A 345 -4.01 2.20 35.37
C GLU A 345 -4.82 1.42 36.41
N GLN A 346 -5.94 0.81 36.01
CA GLN A 346 -6.73 -0.05 36.90
C GLN A 346 -5.95 -1.27 37.38
N VAL A 347 -5.19 -1.93 36.50
CA VAL A 347 -4.33 -3.06 36.87
C VAL A 347 -3.21 -2.61 37.82
N ALA A 348 -2.57 -1.48 37.54
CA ALA A 348 -1.55 -0.91 38.42
C ALA A 348 -2.11 -0.56 39.81
N ASN A 349 -3.30 0.03 39.88
CA ASN A 349 -3.98 0.35 41.13
C ASN A 349 -4.33 -0.92 41.91
N ARG A 350 -4.91 -1.94 41.26
CA ARG A 350 -5.20 -3.24 41.90
C ARG A 350 -3.95 -3.91 42.43
N LYS A 351 -2.84 -3.87 41.68
CA LYS A 351 -1.56 -4.42 42.10
C LYS A 351 -1.03 -3.69 43.33
N ARG A 352 -1.07 -2.35 43.35
CA ARG A 352 -0.68 -1.55 44.51
C ARG A 352 -1.52 -1.89 45.74
N THR A 353 -2.84 -1.98 45.60
CA THR A 353 -3.74 -2.37 46.71
C THR A 353 -3.43 -3.78 47.23
N LEU A 354 -3.11 -4.72 46.35
CA LEU A 354 -2.73 -6.08 46.74
C LEU A 354 -1.37 -6.09 47.48
N ASP A 355 -0.39 -5.35 46.97
CA ASP A 355 0.93 -5.23 47.59
C ASP A 355 0.82 -4.59 49.00
N ASP A 356 -0.01 -3.55 49.15
CA ASP A 356 -0.31 -2.91 50.45
C ASP A 356 -1.01 -3.89 51.43
N PHE A 357 -1.94 -4.71 50.93
CA PHE A 357 -2.61 -5.74 51.73
C PHE A 357 -1.64 -6.84 52.19
N LEU A 358 -0.74 -7.29 51.32
CA LEU A 358 0.27 -8.31 51.66
C LEU A 358 1.31 -7.77 52.65
N ALA A 359 1.71 -6.50 52.53
CA ALA A 359 2.64 -5.85 53.46
C ALA A 359 2.05 -5.69 54.87
N THR A 360 0.77 -5.35 54.97
CA THR A 360 0.05 -5.25 56.26
C THR A 360 -0.29 -6.61 56.89
N SER A 361 -0.29 -7.68 56.09
CA SER A 361 -0.48 -9.06 56.55
C SER A 361 0.80 -9.68 57.13
N ASN A 362 1.96 -9.38 56.53
CA ASN A 362 3.27 -9.87 57.00
C ASN A 362 3.79 -9.18 58.28
N THR A 363 3.21 -8.05 58.68
CA THR A 363 3.54 -7.35 59.93
C THR A 363 2.77 -7.89 61.14
N LYS A 364 1.91 -8.91 60.97
CA LYS A 364 1.10 -9.54 62.02
C LYS A 364 1.47 -11.00 62.32
N LEU A 365 2.75 -11.39 62.20
CA LEU A 365 3.26 -12.61 62.83
C LEU A 365 4.05 -12.24 64.10
N PRO A 366 3.41 -12.23 65.29
CA PRO A 366 4.14 -12.17 66.55
C PRO A 366 4.90 -13.48 66.74
N GLY A 367 6.17 -13.35 67.15
CA GLY A 367 7.01 -14.48 67.52
C GLY A 367 6.33 -15.38 68.55
N SER A 368 6.41 -16.68 68.28
CA SER A 368 6.31 -17.78 69.24
C SER A 368 7.43 -17.71 70.27
#